data_AF-A0A401Q5B8-F1
#
_entry.id   AF-A0A401Q5B8-F1
#
_cell.length_a   1.000
_cell.length_b   1.000
_cell.length_c   1.000
_cell.angle_alpha   90.00
_cell.angle_beta   90.00
_cell.angle_gamma   90.00
#
_symmetry.space_group_name_H-M   'P 1'
#
loop_
_entity.id
_entity.type
_entity.pdbx_description
1 polymer ?
#
loop_
_entity_poly.entity_id
_entity_poly.type
_entity_poly.pdbx_seq_one_letter_code
_entity_poly.pdbx_strand_id
1 'polypeptide(L)'
;MKEQQNNVLGTAMQSVILLFNKLVAYKDANMKMLYEQGLVDLVRNLFIETTAIYFEMDDKNGLKTTSNLLLALIDILHNILNHTSNVVRSALQAQKSGTGGDTQAAEELLLINKPLTDLISLLIQLLSSDDPDVHESSLHSLSLMVQLYGGENQDSLSPESVDSFTEALKCRKDPKHQKLLLRVIKRLVSKGFEKLDMQLAEKMPC
;
A
#
# COMPACT_ATOMS: atom_id res chain seq x y z
N MET A 1 -7.45 -18.35 -32.08
CA MET A 1 -6.78 -17.06 -32.38
C MET A 1 -6.95 -16.01 -31.28
N LYS A 2 -8.15 -15.79 -30.68
CA LYS A 2 -8.33 -14.82 -29.57
C LYS A 2 -7.55 -15.16 -28.29
N GLU A 3 -7.44 -16.44 -27.94
CA GLU A 3 -6.77 -16.91 -26.71
C GLU A 3 -5.26 -16.66 -26.71
N GLN A 4 -4.63 -16.80 -27.88
CA GLN A 4 -3.19 -16.58 -28.05
C GLN A 4 -2.83 -15.08 -28.06
N GLN A 5 -3.74 -14.24 -28.58
CA GLN A 5 -3.59 -12.79 -28.58
C GLN A 5 -3.76 -12.20 -27.17
N ASN A 6 -4.69 -12.75 -26.38
CA ASN A 6 -4.85 -12.42 -24.96
C ASN A 6 -3.61 -12.83 -24.14
N ASN A 7 -3.00 -13.97 -24.45
CA ASN A 7 -1.78 -14.43 -23.78
C ASN A 7 -0.56 -13.54 -24.09
N VAL A 8 -0.41 -13.10 -25.35
CA VAL A 8 0.66 -12.15 -25.74
C VAL A 8 0.47 -10.79 -25.07
N LEU A 9 -0.76 -10.30 -24.96
CA LEU A 9 -1.05 -9.05 -24.26
C LEU A 9 -0.76 -9.17 -22.75
N GLY A 10 -1.16 -10.27 -22.11
CA GLY A 10 -0.88 -10.54 -20.70
C GLY A 10 0.62 -10.61 -20.39
N THR A 11 1.39 -11.32 -21.22
CA THR A 11 2.86 -11.42 -21.05
C THR A 11 3.58 -10.10 -21.30
N ALA A 12 3.12 -9.28 -22.25
CA ALA A 12 3.64 -7.94 -22.49
C ALA A 12 3.38 -7.01 -21.28
N MET A 13 2.15 -7.02 -20.74
CA MET A 13 1.79 -6.21 -19.57
C MET A 13 2.62 -6.59 -18.33
N GLN A 14 2.80 -7.89 -18.08
CA GLN A 14 3.69 -8.35 -17.01
C GLN A 14 5.13 -7.87 -17.19
N SER A 15 5.65 -7.90 -18.42
CA SER A 15 7.00 -7.43 -18.73
C SER A 15 7.15 -5.93 -18.49
N VAL A 16 6.15 -5.14 -18.88
CA VAL A 16 6.13 -3.68 -18.64
C VAL A 16 6.12 -3.39 -17.14
N ILE A 17 5.26 -4.06 -16.36
CA ILE A 17 5.18 -3.84 -14.91
C ILE A 17 6.45 -4.29 -14.20
N LEU A 18 7.08 -5.38 -14.63
CA LEU A 18 8.37 -5.81 -14.08
C LEU A 18 9.49 -4.79 -14.38
N LEU A 19 9.54 -4.25 -15.59
CA LEU A 19 10.49 -3.17 -15.93
C LEU A 19 10.23 -1.92 -15.11
N PHE A 20 8.96 -1.58 -14.88
CA PHE A 20 8.58 -0.46 -14.05
C PHE A 20 8.97 -0.65 -12.58
N ASN A 21 8.78 -1.86 -12.03
CA ASN A 21 9.27 -2.23 -10.70
C ASN A 21 10.78 -2.03 -10.59
N LYS A 22 11.54 -2.52 -11.58
CA LYS A 22 12.99 -2.31 -11.62
C LYS A 22 13.38 -0.83 -11.69
N LEU A 23 12.63 -0.02 -12.43
CA LEU A 23 12.88 1.42 -12.55
C LEU A 23 12.64 2.14 -11.21
N VAL A 24 11.55 1.83 -10.51
CA VAL A 24 11.20 2.43 -9.21
C VAL A 24 12.13 1.93 -8.10
N ALA A 25 12.56 0.68 -8.15
CA ALA A 25 13.49 0.09 -7.19
C ALA A 25 14.95 0.52 -7.41
N TYR A 26 15.27 1.13 -8.55
CA TYR A 26 16.63 1.54 -8.86
C TYR A 26 17.05 2.73 -7.99
N LYS A 27 18.13 2.55 -7.22
CA LYS A 27 18.60 3.54 -6.23
C LYS A 27 18.88 4.94 -6.77
N ASP A 28 19.29 5.05 -8.04
CA ASP A 28 19.60 6.31 -8.71
C ASP A 28 18.46 6.74 -9.65
N ALA A 29 17.27 6.15 -9.50
CA ALA A 29 16.10 6.56 -10.26
C ALA A 29 15.74 8.01 -9.95
N ASN A 30 15.40 8.76 -10.99
CA ASN A 30 14.86 10.10 -10.83
C ASN A 30 13.39 10.01 -10.41
N MET A 31 13.16 9.72 -9.13
CA MET A 31 11.82 9.58 -8.55
C MET A 31 10.97 10.83 -8.79
N LYS A 32 11.59 12.02 -8.74
CA LYS A 32 10.89 13.29 -9.04
C LYS A 32 10.28 13.28 -10.43
N MET A 33 11.04 12.90 -11.45
CA MET A 33 10.54 12.79 -12.82
C MET A 33 9.40 11.76 -12.92
N LEU A 34 9.52 10.62 -12.23
CA LEU A 34 8.46 9.60 -12.24
C LEU A 34 7.16 10.15 -11.63
N TYR A 35 7.24 10.90 -10.53
CA TYR A 35 6.07 11.57 -9.95
C TYR A 35 5.44 12.57 -10.92
N GLU A 36 6.25 13.39 -11.60
CA GLU A 36 5.78 14.34 -12.62
C GLU A 36 5.09 13.66 -13.81
N GLN A 37 5.44 12.40 -14.10
CA GLN A 37 4.82 11.58 -15.15
C GLN A 37 3.61 10.76 -14.67
N GLY A 38 3.09 11.03 -13.47
CA GLY A 38 1.87 10.38 -12.98
C GLY A 38 2.07 8.99 -12.37
N LEU A 39 3.26 8.71 -11.82
CA LEU A 39 3.58 7.45 -11.13
C LEU A 39 2.50 7.03 -10.12
N VAL A 40 2.02 7.96 -9.30
CA VAL A 40 1.06 7.68 -8.22
C VAL A 40 -0.27 7.20 -8.78
N ASP A 41 -0.83 7.91 -9.75
CA ASP A 41 -2.12 7.57 -10.36
C ASP A 41 -2.02 6.25 -11.13
N LEU A 42 -0.92 6.03 -11.86
CA LEU A 42 -0.69 4.78 -12.58
C LEU A 42 -0.67 3.57 -11.62
N VAL A 43 0.13 3.65 -10.54
CA VAL A 43 0.23 2.57 -9.56
C VAL A 43 -1.10 2.35 -8.87
N ARG A 44 -1.78 3.41 -8.44
CA ARG A 44 -3.10 3.34 -7.80
C ARG A 44 -4.12 2.62 -8.69
N ASN A 45 -4.28 3.05 -9.94
CA ASN A 45 -5.30 2.51 -10.83
C ASN A 45 -5.01 1.05 -11.21
N LEU A 46 -3.75 0.73 -11.56
CA LEU A 46 -3.37 -0.65 -11.88
C LEU A 46 -3.53 -1.58 -10.68
N PHE A 47 -3.24 -1.10 -9.47
CA PHE A 47 -3.42 -1.88 -8.24
C PHE A 47 -4.90 -2.20 -7.99
N ILE A 48 -5.79 -1.19 -8.13
CA ILE A 48 -7.24 -1.37 -7.98
C ILE A 48 -7.76 -2.41 -8.98
N GLU A 49 -7.42 -2.24 -10.26
CA GLU A 49 -7.87 -3.15 -11.33
C GLU A 49 -7.34 -4.57 -11.13
N THR A 50 -6.05 -4.71 -10.83
CA THR A 50 -5.43 -6.03 -10.64
C THR A 50 -5.97 -6.74 -9.41
N THR A 51 -6.25 -6.01 -8.33
CA THR A 51 -6.84 -6.59 -7.10
C THR A 51 -8.26 -7.07 -7.35
N ALA A 52 -9.07 -6.31 -8.10
CA ALA A 52 -10.42 -6.74 -8.48
C ALA A 52 -10.36 -8.06 -9.28
N ILE A 53 -9.48 -8.13 -10.29
CA ILE A 53 -9.28 -9.36 -11.07
C ILE A 53 -8.80 -10.51 -10.18
N TYR A 54 -7.87 -10.25 -9.24
CA TYR A 54 -7.33 -11.28 -8.35
C TYR A 54 -8.42 -11.97 -7.52
N PHE A 55 -9.38 -11.21 -6.98
CA PHE A 55 -10.48 -11.77 -6.20
C PHE A 55 -11.58 -12.44 -7.03
N GLU A 56 -11.75 -12.06 -8.30
CA GLU A 56 -12.73 -12.66 -9.21
C GLU A 56 -12.23 -13.93 -9.93
N MET A 57 -10.93 -14.25 -9.81
CA MET A 57 -10.28 -15.29 -10.61
C MET A 57 -10.46 -16.70 -10.03
N ASP A 58 -11.30 -17.52 -10.67
CA ASP A 58 -11.47 -18.94 -10.29
C ASP A 58 -10.48 -19.91 -10.99
N ASP A 59 -9.88 -19.51 -12.12
CA ASP A 59 -8.94 -20.36 -12.86
C ASP A 59 -7.54 -20.38 -12.25
N LYS A 60 -7.00 -21.57 -12.00
CA LYS A 60 -5.69 -21.75 -11.32
C LYS A 60 -4.50 -21.20 -12.08
N ASN A 61 -4.49 -21.29 -13.41
CA ASN A 61 -3.36 -20.82 -14.23
C ASN A 61 -3.39 -19.29 -14.39
N GLY A 62 -4.58 -18.75 -14.60
CA GLY A 62 -4.82 -17.31 -14.58
C GLY A 62 -4.50 -16.68 -13.22
N LEU A 63 -4.91 -17.33 -12.12
CA LEU A 63 -4.65 -16.85 -10.76
C LEU A 63 -3.15 -16.66 -10.51
N LYS A 64 -2.29 -17.61 -10.92
CA LYS A 64 -0.83 -17.47 -10.76
C LYS A 64 -0.27 -16.26 -11.52
N THR A 65 -0.76 -16.02 -12.73
CA THR A 65 -0.35 -14.90 -13.58
C THR A 65 -0.75 -13.56 -12.95
N THR A 66 -1.98 -13.48 -12.45
CA THR A 66 -2.50 -12.31 -11.72
C THR A 66 -1.77 -12.11 -10.39
N SER A 67 -1.45 -13.18 -9.67
CA SER A 67 -0.67 -13.14 -8.41
C SER A 67 0.70 -12.51 -8.63
N ASN A 68 1.43 -12.96 -9.66
CA ASN A 68 2.73 -12.39 -10.01
C ASN A 68 2.64 -10.90 -10.36
N LEU A 69 1.57 -10.51 -11.07
CA LEU A 69 1.33 -9.12 -11.43
C LEU A 69 1.07 -8.26 -10.19
N LEU A 70 0.20 -8.76 -9.31
CA LEU A 70 -0.15 -8.11 -8.06
C LEU A 70 1.07 -7.97 -7.16
N LEU A 71 1.91 -9.00 -7.03
CA LEU A 71 3.17 -8.95 -6.30
C LEU A 71 4.08 -7.85 -6.82
N ALA A 72 4.27 -7.74 -8.13
CA ALA A 72 5.09 -6.69 -8.72
C ALA A 72 4.53 -5.29 -8.44
N LEU A 73 3.19 -5.12 -8.40
CA LEU A 73 2.55 -3.86 -8.03
C LEU A 73 2.69 -3.55 -6.53
N ILE A 74 2.59 -4.56 -5.66
CA ILE A 74 2.84 -4.41 -4.22
C ILE A 74 4.29 -4.00 -3.97
N ASP A 75 5.25 -4.55 -4.72
CA ASP A 75 6.67 -4.18 -4.63
C ASP A 75 6.89 -2.73 -5.06
N ILE A 76 6.30 -2.29 -6.18
CA ILE A 76 6.38 -0.89 -6.62
C ILE A 76 5.82 0.05 -5.53
N LEU A 77 4.64 -0.28 -5.01
CA LEU A 77 4.01 0.46 -3.92
C LEU A 77 4.93 0.52 -2.70
N HIS A 78 5.49 -0.62 -2.29
CA HIS A 78 6.40 -0.71 -1.17
C HIS A 78 7.62 0.18 -1.36
N ASN A 79 8.21 0.18 -2.56
CA ASN A 79 9.38 1.00 -2.87
C ASN A 79 9.07 2.51 -2.81
N ILE A 80 7.91 2.93 -3.32
CA ILE A 80 7.44 4.33 -3.20
C ILE A 80 7.28 4.73 -1.73
N LEU A 81 6.64 3.88 -0.93
CA LEU A 81 6.43 4.11 0.49
C LEU A 81 7.76 4.12 1.27
N ASN A 82 8.69 3.22 0.93
CA ASN A 82 10.00 3.14 1.58
C ASN A 82 10.86 4.36 1.26
N HIS A 83 10.86 4.82 0.00
CA HIS A 83 11.47 6.08 -0.37
C HIS A 83 10.89 7.25 0.45
N THR A 84 9.57 7.36 0.52
CA THR A 84 8.87 8.39 1.30
C THR A 84 9.24 8.33 2.78
N SER A 85 9.23 7.14 3.37
CA SER A 85 9.58 6.91 4.77
C SER A 85 11.02 7.35 5.09
N ASN A 86 11.95 7.10 4.17
CA ASN A 86 13.35 7.52 4.35
C ASN A 86 13.52 9.04 4.28
N VAL A 87 12.82 9.71 3.37
CA VAL A 87 12.82 11.19 3.28
C VAL A 87 12.23 11.79 4.55
N VAL A 88 11.04 11.35 4.96
CA VAL A 88 10.38 11.80 6.19
C VAL A 88 11.25 11.57 7.43
N ARG A 89 11.84 10.37 7.56
CA ARG A 89 12.73 10.06 8.69
C ARG A 89 13.95 10.97 8.71
N SER A 90 14.55 11.26 7.56
CA SER A 90 15.72 12.13 7.46
C SER A 90 15.37 13.57 7.86
N ALA A 91 14.23 14.09 7.37
CA ALA A 91 13.73 15.42 7.75
C ALA A 91 13.47 15.52 9.27
N LEU A 92 12.79 14.53 9.86
CA LEU A 92 12.53 14.48 11.30
C LEU A 92 13.81 14.36 12.14
N GLN A 93 14.80 13.62 11.68
CA GLN A 93 16.10 13.51 12.37
C GLN A 93 16.85 14.85 12.35
N ALA A 94 16.91 15.51 11.19
CA ALA A 94 17.55 16.82 11.03
C ALA A 94 16.83 17.94 11.81
N GLN A 95 15.50 17.86 11.94
CA GLN A 95 14.74 18.76 12.80
C GLN A 95 15.12 18.58 14.27
N LYS A 96 15.23 17.34 14.75
CA LYS A 96 15.62 17.04 16.14
C LYS A 96 17.05 17.47 16.48
N SER A 97 17.97 17.44 15.52
CA SER A 97 19.36 17.88 15.70
C SER A 97 19.56 19.40 15.54
N GLY A 98 18.50 20.16 15.23
CA GLY A 98 18.59 21.61 15.04
C GLY A 98 19.32 22.06 13.77
N THR A 99 19.56 21.13 12.84
CA THR A 99 20.34 21.38 11.62
C THR A 99 19.50 21.88 10.44
N GLY A 100 18.20 22.16 10.65
CA GLY A 100 17.31 22.70 9.62
C GLY A 100 17.09 21.70 8.47
N GLY A 101 16.42 20.57 8.75
CA GLY A 101 16.09 19.57 7.74
C GLY A 101 15.11 20.07 6.69
N ASP A 102 15.11 19.42 5.52
CA ASP A 102 14.16 19.69 4.43
C ASP A 102 12.79 19.08 4.74
N THR A 103 12.08 19.70 5.70
CA THR A 103 10.72 19.30 6.07
C THR A 103 9.73 19.56 4.95
N GLN A 104 9.97 20.57 4.11
CA GLN A 104 9.11 20.91 2.99
C GLN A 104 9.10 19.80 1.94
N ALA A 105 10.26 19.30 1.50
CA ALA A 105 10.30 18.19 0.56
C ALA A 105 9.63 16.91 1.11
N ALA A 106 9.73 16.67 2.41
CA ALA A 106 9.04 15.55 3.06
C ALA A 106 7.52 15.72 3.05
N GLU A 107 7.01 16.92 3.33
CA GLU A 107 5.58 17.24 3.29
C GLU A 107 5.02 17.17 1.86
N GLU A 108 5.72 17.75 0.88
CA GLU A 108 5.35 17.66 -0.54
C GLU A 108 5.26 16.20 -1.00
N LEU A 109 6.23 15.38 -0.62
CA LEU A 109 6.25 13.96 -0.98
C LEU A 109 5.09 13.18 -0.33
N LEU A 110 4.76 13.49 0.93
CA LEU A 110 3.59 12.92 1.59
C LEU A 110 2.30 13.31 0.86
N LEU A 111 2.15 14.58 0.46
CA LEU A 111 0.98 15.08 -0.26
C LEU A 111 0.84 14.44 -1.65
N ILE A 112 1.94 14.34 -2.41
CA ILE A 112 1.96 13.70 -3.74
C ILE A 112 1.50 12.24 -3.65
N ASN A 113 1.94 11.53 -2.62
CA ASN A 113 1.63 10.11 -2.43
C ASN A 113 0.30 9.86 -1.69
N LYS A 114 -0.39 10.91 -1.23
CA LYS A 114 -1.66 10.80 -0.51
C LYS A 114 -2.72 9.95 -1.24
N PRO A 115 -2.91 10.02 -2.57
CA PRO A 115 -3.87 9.15 -3.26
C PRO A 115 -3.65 7.65 -3.06
N LEU A 116 -2.44 7.21 -2.70
CA LEU A 116 -2.16 5.80 -2.42
C LEU A 116 -2.86 5.29 -1.15
N THR A 117 -3.36 6.17 -0.28
CA THR A 117 -4.13 5.76 0.91
C THR A 117 -5.45 5.08 0.56
N ASP A 118 -5.95 5.26 -0.67
CA ASP A 118 -7.13 4.56 -1.17
C ASP A 118 -6.89 3.04 -1.27
N LEU A 119 -5.62 2.62 -1.34
CA LEU A 119 -5.23 1.21 -1.42
C LEU A 119 -5.22 0.52 -0.05
N ILE A 120 -5.40 1.25 1.06
CA ILE A 120 -5.37 0.66 2.42
C ILE A 120 -6.38 -0.48 2.55
N SER A 121 -7.64 -0.27 2.15
CA SER A 121 -8.69 -1.28 2.28
C SER A 121 -8.42 -2.50 1.40
N LEU A 122 -7.84 -2.30 0.22
CA LEU A 122 -7.43 -3.40 -0.67
C LEU A 122 -6.28 -4.21 -0.08
N LEU A 123 -5.26 -3.55 0.48
CA LEU A 123 -4.17 -4.23 1.19
C LEU A 123 -4.67 -5.02 2.40
N ILE A 124 -5.70 -4.52 3.10
CA ILE A 124 -6.35 -5.24 4.20
C ILE A 124 -7.05 -6.50 3.69
N GLN A 125 -7.80 -6.41 2.59
CA GLN A 125 -8.46 -7.57 1.98
C GLN A 125 -7.44 -8.64 1.55
N LEU A 126 -6.30 -8.21 0.99
CA LEU A 126 -5.22 -9.12 0.56
C LEU A 126 -4.54 -9.87 1.72
N LEU A 127 -4.75 -9.45 2.97
CA LEU A 127 -4.29 -10.22 4.14
C LEU A 127 -4.99 -11.58 4.25
N SER A 128 -6.18 -11.74 3.66
CA SER A 128 -6.93 -12.99 3.60
C SER A 128 -6.51 -13.90 2.44
N SER A 129 -5.52 -13.50 1.63
CA SER A 129 -5.04 -14.29 0.50
C SER A 129 -4.50 -15.66 0.93
N ASP A 130 -4.81 -16.68 0.13
CA ASP A 130 -4.21 -18.01 0.24
C ASP A 130 -2.76 -18.06 -0.27
N ASP A 131 -2.37 -17.08 -1.10
CA ASP A 131 -1.00 -16.92 -1.56
C ASP A 131 -0.15 -16.27 -0.44
N PRO A 132 0.84 -17.00 0.12
CA PRO A 132 1.64 -16.50 1.23
C PRO A 132 2.48 -15.28 0.86
N ASP A 133 2.95 -15.19 -0.40
CA ASP A 133 3.78 -14.07 -0.86
C ASP A 133 2.93 -12.81 -0.99
N VAL A 134 1.70 -12.94 -1.50
CA VAL A 134 0.74 -11.83 -1.60
C VAL A 134 0.38 -11.33 -0.21
N HIS A 135 0.06 -12.23 0.71
CA HIS A 135 -0.22 -11.90 2.11
C HIS A 135 0.94 -11.14 2.76
N GLU A 136 2.16 -11.68 2.70
CA GLU A 136 3.34 -11.11 3.36
C GLU A 136 3.66 -9.72 2.79
N SER A 137 3.70 -9.60 1.47
CA SER A 137 4.01 -8.35 0.79
C SER A 137 2.96 -7.27 1.10
N SER A 138 1.68 -7.67 1.15
CA SER A 138 0.57 -6.77 1.49
C SER A 138 0.68 -6.26 2.93
N LEU A 139 0.99 -7.14 3.89
CA LEU A 139 1.18 -6.77 5.29
C LEU A 139 2.33 -5.77 5.48
N HIS A 140 3.45 -5.98 4.79
CA HIS A 140 4.59 -5.07 4.87
C HIS A 140 4.28 -3.69 4.29
N SER A 141 3.66 -3.65 3.11
CA SER A 141 3.23 -2.40 2.47
C SER A 141 2.18 -1.67 3.31
N LEU A 142 1.19 -2.38 3.85
CA LEU A 142 0.18 -1.82 4.74
C LEU A 142 0.80 -1.23 6.00
N SER A 143 1.75 -1.94 6.63
CA SER A 143 2.44 -1.43 7.82
C SER A 143 3.13 -0.11 7.59
N LEU A 144 3.72 0.07 6.40
CA LEU A 144 4.41 1.31 6.05
C LEU A 144 3.44 2.42 5.70
N MET A 145 2.35 2.09 4.99
CA MET A 145 1.29 3.02 4.65
C MET A 145 0.64 3.61 5.91
N VAL A 146 0.26 2.78 6.90
CA VAL A 146 -0.29 3.26 8.18
C VAL A 146 0.75 3.94 9.07
N GLN A 147 2.05 3.79 8.79
CA GLN A 147 3.10 4.54 9.47
C GLN A 147 3.19 5.98 8.96
N LEU A 148 3.08 6.15 7.65
CA LEU A 148 3.23 7.44 6.98
C LEU A 148 1.96 8.29 7.06
N TYR A 149 0.81 7.66 6.84
CA TYR A 149 -0.49 8.34 6.70
C TYR A 149 -1.43 8.07 7.88
N GLY A 150 -1.04 7.22 8.83
CA GLY A 150 -1.95 6.79 9.89
C GLY A 150 -3.16 6.04 9.32
N GLY A 151 -4.30 6.17 10.01
CA GLY A 151 -5.59 5.61 9.59
C GLY A 151 -6.45 6.62 8.84
N GLU A 152 -5.89 7.38 7.90
CA GLU A 152 -6.64 8.40 7.15
C GLU A 152 -7.78 7.81 6.28
N ASN A 153 -7.69 6.52 5.92
CA ASN A 153 -8.72 5.82 5.14
C ASN A 153 -9.95 5.45 6.00
N GLN A 154 -11.14 5.91 5.58
CA GLN A 154 -12.40 5.75 6.30
C GLN A 154 -12.91 4.30 6.31
N ASP A 155 -12.50 3.49 5.34
CA ASP A 155 -12.96 2.11 5.15
C ASP A 155 -12.00 1.08 5.79
N SER A 156 -10.88 1.54 6.36
CA SER A 156 -9.86 0.68 6.98
C SER A 156 -10.34 -0.13 8.20
N LEU A 157 -11.50 0.24 8.75
CA LEU A 157 -12.18 -0.45 9.86
C LEU A 157 -13.62 -0.86 9.48
N SER A 158 -13.93 -0.97 8.18
CA SER A 158 -15.20 -1.53 7.72
C SER A 158 -15.37 -2.98 8.21
N PRO A 159 -16.60 -3.53 8.26
CA PRO A 159 -16.84 -4.92 8.61
C PRO A 159 -15.96 -5.90 7.80
N GLU A 160 -15.84 -5.68 6.50
CA GLU A 160 -15.04 -6.51 5.59
C GLU A 160 -13.54 -6.45 5.93
N SER A 161 -13.04 -5.27 6.30
CA SER A 161 -11.67 -5.08 6.76
C SER A 161 -11.41 -5.80 8.09
N VAL A 162 -12.36 -5.75 9.02
CA VAL A 162 -12.28 -6.44 10.31
C VAL A 162 -12.30 -7.96 10.14
N ASP A 163 -13.12 -8.47 9.22
CA ASP A 163 -13.15 -9.90 8.87
C ASP A 163 -11.79 -10.34 8.31
N SER A 164 -11.20 -9.54 7.43
CA SER A 164 -9.88 -9.84 6.87
C SER A 164 -8.76 -9.84 7.92
N PHE A 165 -8.77 -8.89 8.86
CA PHE A 165 -7.85 -8.91 10.00
C PHE A 165 -8.05 -10.13 10.89
N THR A 166 -9.32 -10.49 11.15
CA THR A 166 -9.67 -11.64 11.98
C THR A 166 -9.17 -12.94 11.36
N GLU A 167 -9.38 -13.10 10.05
CA GLU A 167 -8.92 -14.27 9.31
C GLU A 167 -7.39 -14.36 9.29
N ALA A 168 -6.71 -13.26 8.99
CA ALA A 168 -5.25 -13.19 9.03
C ALA A 168 -4.68 -13.54 10.43
N LEU A 169 -5.30 -13.06 11.51
CA LEU A 169 -4.90 -13.40 12.88
C LEU A 169 -5.11 -14.88 13.23
N LYS A 170 -6.18 -15.50 12.75
CA LYS A 170 -6.47 -16.92 12.98
C LYS A 170 -5.52 -17.84 12.22
N CYS A 171 -5.28 -17.52 10.96
CA CYS A 171 -4.59 -18.41 10.03
C CYS A 171 -3.06 -18.28 10.08
N ARG A 172 -2.52 -17.13 10.52
CA ARG A 172 -1.07 -16.90 10.56
C ARG A 172 -0.52 -17.08 11.98
N LYS A 173 0.32 -18.09 12.16
CA LYS A 173 0.88 -18.48 13.48
C LYS A 173 2.28 -17.95 13.75
N ASP A 174 2.93 -17.28 12.79
CA ASP A 174 4.23 -16.68 13.03
C ASP A 174 4.11 -15.48 13.99
N PRO A 175 4.77 -15.50 15.17
CA PRO A 175 4.72 -14.41 16.12
C PRO A 175 5.15 -13.06 15.56
N LYS A 176 6.07 -13.02 14.58
CA LYS A 176 6.52 -11.76 13.96
C LYS A 176 5.40 -11.11 13.14
N HIS A 177 4.75 -11.90 12.30
CA HIS A 177 3.60 -11.46 11.50
C HIS A 177 2.42 -11.04 12.38
N GLN A 178 2.07 -11.82 13.40
CA GLN A 178 1.01 -11.46 14.34
C GLN A 178 1.31 -10.14 15.06
N LYS A 179 2.54 -9.93 15.52
CA LYS A 179 2.95 -8.69 16.18
C LYS A 179 2.87 -7.49 15.24
N LEU A 180 3.22 -7.67 13.96
CA LEU A 180 3.11 -6.64 12.95
C LEU A 180 1.64 -6.30 12.68
N LEU A 181 0.80 -7.32 12.49
CA LEU A 181 -0.64 -7.17 12.26
C LEU A 181 -1.34 -6.44 13.41
N LEU A 182 -1.06 -6.84 14.65
CA LEU A 182 -1.58 -6.15 15.84
C LEU A 182 -1.12 -4.69 15.93
N ARG A 183 0.11 -4.40 15.50
CA ARG A 183 0.62 -3.03 15.43
C ARG A 183 -0.13 -2.19 14.40
N VAL A 184 -0.43 -2.77 13.23
CA VAL A 184 -1.24 -2.13 12.18
C VAL A 184 -2.63 -1.81 12.72
N ILE A 185 -3.34 -2.81 13.26
CA ILE A 185 -4.68 -2.66 13.83
C ILE A 185 -4.67 -1.58 14.92
N LYS A 186 -3.71 -1.64 15.86
CA LYS A 186 -3.58 -0.62 16.91
C LYS A 186 -3.47 0.79 16.34
N ARG A 187 -2.65 1.00 15.30
CA ARG A 187 -2.47 2.34 14.69
C ARG A 187 -3.74 2.85 14.01
N LEU A 188 -4.42 2.00 13.26
CA LEU A 188 -5.69 2.34 12.61
C LEU A 188 -6.74 2.75 13.64
N VAL A 189 -6.87 1.95 14.70
CA VAL A 189 -7.85 2.18 15.78
C VAL A 189 -7.53 3.45 16.58
N SER A 190 -6.27 3.67 16.98
CA SER A 190 -5.89 4.87 17.74
C SER A 190 -6.19 6.17 16.98
N LYS A 191 -6.02 6.19 15.65
CA LYS A 191 -6.31 7.36 14.82
C LYS A 191 -7.79 7.51 14.49
N GLY A 192 -8.54 6.40 14.40
CA GLY A 192 -10.00 6.43 14.29
C GLY A 192 -10.66 7.11 15.49
N PHE A 193 -10.18 6.83 16.71
CA PHE A 193 -10.69 7.48 17.92
C PHE A 193 -10.39 8.99 17.99
N GLU A 194 -9.16 9.41 17.65
CA GLU A 194 -8.81 10.85 17.58
C GLU A 194 -9.73 11.63 16.62
N LYS A 195 -10.14 11.00 15.50
CA LYS A 195 -11.01 11.62 14.49
C LYS A 195 -12.47 11.74 14.95
N LEU A 196 -12.95 10.79 15.76
CA LEU A 196 -14.29 10.84 16.36
C LEU A 196 -14.37 11.91 17.45
N ASP A 197 -13.33 12.05 18.28
CA ASP A 197 -13.27 13.09 19.31
C ASP A 197 -13.27 14.51 18.70
N MET A 198 -12.56 14.73 17.58
CA MET A 198 -12.60 16.02 16.87
C MET A 198 -13.97 16.33 16.25
N GLN A 199 -14.65 15.33 15.68
CA GLN A 199 -16.00 15.52 15.10
C GLN A 199 -17.08 15.74 16.17
N LEU A 200 -16.89 15.18 17.37
CA LEU A 200 -17.78 15.44 18.51
C LEU A 200 -17.54 16.83 19.10
N ALA A 201 -16.29 17.31 19.11
CA ALA A 201 -15.95 18.66 19.54
C ALA A 201 -16.51 19.76 18.61
N GLU A 202 -16.57 19.53 17.30
CA GLU A 202 -17.19 20.47 16.33
C GLU A 202 -18.73 20.51 16.41
N LYS A 203 -19.37 19.48 16.97
CA LYS A 203 -20.84 19.39 17.08
C LYS A 203 -21.42 19.93 18.39
N MET A 204 -20.60 20.46 19.29
CA MET A 204 -21.07 21.17 20.48
C MET A 204 -20.93 22.68 20.29
N PRO A 205 -22.00 23.42 19.94
CA PRO A 205 -21.96 24.87 20.05
C PRO A 205 -21.91 25.25 21.53
N CYS A 206 -21.00 26.16 21.90
CA CYS A 206 -21.07 26.92 23.14
C CYS A 206 -22.38 27.70 23.24
#